data_AF-A0A962BYY2-F1
#
_entry.id   AF-A0A962BYY2-F1
#
_cell.length_a   1.000
_cell.length_b   1.000
_cell.length_c   1.000
_cell.angle_alpha   90.00
_cell.angle_beta   90.00
_cell.angle_gamma   90.00
#
_symmetry.space_group_name_H-M   'P 1'
#
loop_
_entity.id
_entity.type
_entity.pdbx_description
1 polymer ?
#
loop_
_entity_poly.entity_id
_entity_poly.type
_entity_poly.pdbx_seq_one_letter_code
_entity_poly.pdbx_strand_id
1 'polypeptide(L)'
;PLLPDWEVALPRGPQHLGFATMVELMDGWLVSFVYDNGMRQIGFNQYKEVVQPWQQVVFVDADGKIDVVGERDINPDFPDVHRSDWWLSPPLDVLATVPEASLDKGFNWPLPLRLSPQVNSLYLAAALVLALSTAVAWWWLRRARLSATRRGVWLASCALMGLPALLSLFLLEPRELAE
;
A
#
# COMPACT_ATOMS: atom_id res chain seq x y z
N PRO A 1 -29.93 3.98 15.12
CA PRO A 1 -30.83 3.48 14.04
C PRO A 1 -31.00 1.97 14.19
N LEU A 2 -32.25 1.49 14.25
CA LEU A 2 -32.53 0.06 14.14
C LEU A 2 -32.18 -0.33 12.70
N LEU A 3 -31.26 -1.27 12.54
CA LEU A 3 -30.96 -1.84 11.23
C LEU A 3 -32.22 -2.62 10.78
N PRO A 4 -32.67 -2.49 9.52
CA PRO A 4 -33.62 -3.41 8.91
C PRO A 4 -33.15 -4.86 9.04
N ASP A 5 -34.08 -5.81 9.07
CA ASP A 5 -33.82 -7.26 9.24
C ASP A 5 -32.95 -7.89 8.12
N TRP A 6 -32.58 -7.10 7.10
CA TRP A 6 -31.71 -7.49 5.99
C TRP A 6 -30.36 -6.75 5.98
N GLU A 7 -30.07 -5.94 6.99
CA GLU A 7 -28.80 -5.21 7.12
C GLU A 7 -27.90 -5.84 8.18
N VAL A 8 -26.64 -6.10 7.80
CA VAL A 8 -25.59 -6.54 8.73
C VAL A 8 -24.61 -5.40 8.97
N ALA A 9 -24.43 -5.04 10.23
CA ALA A 9 -23.41 -4.07 10.62
C ALA A 9 -22.01 -4.61 10.29
N LEU A 10 -21.24 -3.86 9.50
CA LEU A 10 -19.86 -4.21 9.20
C LEU A 10 -18.95 -3.88 10.40
N PRO A 11 -18.28 -4.87 11.03
CA PRO A 11 -17.49 -4.67 12.26
C PRO A 11 -16.41 -3.58 12.16
N ARG A 12 -15.81 -3.44 10.98
CA ARG A 12 -14.73 -2.46 10.70
C ARG A 12 -15.09 -1.49 9.58
N GLY A 13 -16.39 -1.30 9.32
CA GLY A 13 -16.86 -0.45 8.22
C GLY A 13 -16.54 -1.03 6.84
N PRO A 14 -16.85 -0.30 5.75
CA PRO A 14 -16.70 -0.79 4.38
C PRO A 14 -15.28 -0.60 3.81
N GLN A 15 -14.45 0.22 4.44
CA GLN A 15 -13.19 0.74 3.88
C GLN A 15 -12.17 -0.32 3.44
N HIS A 16 -12.20 -1.51 4.03
CA HIS A 16 -11.33 -2.62 3.69
C HIS A 16 -12.10 -3.89 3.30
N LEU A 17 -13.42 -3.81 3.11
CA LEU A 17 -14.21 -4.97 2.75
C LEU A 17 -13.81 -5.40 1.33
N GLY A 18 -13.18 -6.56 1.22
CA GLY A 18 -12.82 -7.15 -0.06
C GLY A 18 -14.04 -7.83 -0.68
N PHE A 19 -14.61 -8.77 0.07
CA PHE A 19 -15.76 -9.57 -0.37
C PHE A 19 -16.62 -10.02 0.82
N ALA A 20 -17.90 -10.21 0.52
CA ALA A 20 -18.84 -10.88 1.40
C ALA A 20 -19.36 -12.13 0.65
N THR A 21 -19.31 -13.29 1.30
CA THR A 21 -19.85 -14.54 0.78
C THR A 21 -20.95 -15.00 1.70
N MET A 22 -22.10 -15.37 1.15
CA MET A 22 -23.28 -15.75 1.90
C MET A 22 -23.76 -17.14 1.48
N VAL A 23 -24.18 -17.93 2.46
CA VAL A 23 -24.82 -19.24 2.27
C VAL A 23 -26.09 -19.28 3.11
N GLU A 24 -27.19 -19.73 2.51
CA GLU A 24 -28.46 -19.96 3.21
C GLU A 24 -28.41 -21.29 3.98
N LEU A 25 -28.91 -21.28 5.21
CA LEU A 25 -29.11 -22.44 6.07
C LEU A 25 -30.61 -22.60 6.35
N MET A 26 -31.00 -23.74 6.92
CA MET A 26 -32.40 -24.00 7.26
C MET A 26 -32.97 -23.03 8.31
N ASP A 27 -32.09 -22.47 9.15
CA ASP A 27 -32.40 -21.67 10.32
C ASP A 27 -31.79 -20.25 10.25
N GLY A 28 -31.27 -19.84 9.09
CA GLY A 28 -30.66 -18.53 8.94
C GLY A 28 -29.68 -18.43 7.77
N TRP A 29 -28.70 -17.54 7.91
CA TRP A 29 -27.68 -17.26 6.91
C TRP A 29 -26.30 -17.28 7.55
N LEU A 30 -25.33 -17.85 6.85
CA LEU A 30 -23.93 -17.75 7.21
C LEU A 30 -23.27 -16.75 6.27
N VAL A 31 -22.76 -15.66 6.84
CA VAL A 31 -22.12 -14.58 6.09
C VAL A 31 -20.66 -14.50 6.49
N SER A 32 -19.78 -14.63 5.51
CA SER A 32 -18.33 -14.49 5.67
C SER A 32 -17.89 -13.16 5.08
N PHE A 33 -17.38 -12.27 5.92
CA PHE A 33 -16.76 -11.01 5.53
C PHE A 33 -15.24 -11.18 5.51
N VAL A 34 -14.62 -10.84 4.38
CA VAL A 34 -13.15 -10.77 4.29
C VAL A 34 -12.72 -9.33 4.09
N TYR A 35 -11.85 -8.90 5.00
CA TYR A 35 -11.22 -7.60 4.98
C TYR A 35 -9.80 -7.73 4.44
N ASP A 36 -9.52 -7.07 3.33
CA ASP A 36 -8.23 -7.14 2.63
C ASP A 36 -7.33 -5.94 2.97
N ASN A 37 -6.04 -6.07 2.72
CA ASN A 37 -5.00 -5.06 2.96
C ASN A 37 -4.87 -4.02 1.82
N GLY A 38 -5.83 -3.97 0.89
CA GLY A 38 -5.86 -3.01 -0.22
C GLY A 38 -4.77 -3.17 -1.27
N MET A 39 -3.93 -4.22 -1.18
CA MET A 39 -2.80 -4.43 -2.08
C MET A 39 -3.20 -5.03 -3.42
N ARG A 40 -4.32 -5.77 -3.49
CA ARG A 40 -4.94 -6.18 -4.75
C ARG A 40 -6.20 -5.35 -4.97
N GLN A 41 -6.18 -4.49 -5.99
CA GLN A 41 -7.33 -3.70 -6.44
C GLN A 41 -8.46 -4.55 -7.09
N ILE A 42 -8.69 -5.78 -6.64
CA ILE A 42 -9.79 -6.63 -7.11
C ILE A 42 -10.84 -6.67 -6.00
N GLY A 43 -11.66 -5.62 -5.89
CA GLY A 43 -12.71 -5.52 -4.87
C GLY A 43 -13.17 -4.08 -4.62
N PHE A 44 -13.90 -3.85 -3.52
CA PHE A 44 -14.42 -2.53 -3.14
C PHE A 44 -13.38 -1.59 -2.49
N ASN A 45 -12.13 -2.02 -2.35
CA ASN A 45 -11.10 -1.27 -1.64
C ASN A 45 -10.37 -0.28 -2.58
N GLN A 46 -10.39 1.01 -2.21
CA GLN A 46 -9.74 2.11 -2.93
C GLN A 46 -8.49 2.65 -2.22
N TYR A 47 -8.10 2.09 -1.08
CA TYR A 47 -7.11 2.67 -0.18
C TYR A 47 -5.84 1.81 -0.12
N LYS A 48 -4.69 2.47 -0.29
CA LYS A 48 -3.35 1.92 0.02
C LYS A 48 -3.14 1.93 1.54
N GLU A 49 -3.89 1.10 2.28
CA GLU A 49 -3.58 0.87 3.69
C GLU A 49 -3.31 -0.60 3.93
N VAL A 50 -2.08 -0.91 4.35
CA VAL A 50 -1.70 -2.25 4.80
C VAL A 50 -2.25 -2.46 6.21
N VAL A 51 -3.55 -2.73 6.28
CA VAL A 51 -4.18 -3.32 7.48
C VAL A 51 -3.96 -4.83 7.42
N GLN A 52 -3.73 -5.47 8.56
CA GLN A 52 -3.64 -6.93 8.61
C GLN A 52 -4.97 -7.51 8.10
N PRO A 53 -4.96 -8.26 6.99
CA PRO A 53 -6.19 -8.81 6.46
C PRO A 53 -6.73 -9.85 7.44
N TRP A 54 -8.04 -9.94 7.54
CA TRP A 54 -8.73 -10.81 8.49
C TRP A 54 -10.11 -11.17 7.96
N GLN A 55 -10.68 -12.23 8.50
CA GLN A 55 -12.00 -12.73 8.14
C GLN A 55 -12.84 -12.89 9.39
N GLN A 56 -14.11 -12.51 9.26
CA GLN A 56 -15.15 -12.81 10.24
C GLN A 56 -16.26 -13.61 9.56
N VAL A 57 -16.75 -14.62 10.25
CA VAL A 57 -17.94 -15.36 9.87
C VAL A 57 -19.00 -15.09 10.93
N VAL A 58 -20.16 -14.63 10.47
CA VAL A 58 -21.33 -14.40 11.31
C VAL A 58 -22.46 -15.31 10.87
N PHE A 59 -23.20 -15.81 11.85
CA PHE A 59 -24.48 -16.45 11.65
C PHE A 59 -25.58 -15.43 11.92
N VAL A 60 -26.52 -15.31 11.00
CA VAL A 60 -27.72 -14.47 11.13
C VAL A 60 -28.90 -15.43 11.22
N ASP A 61 -29.54 -15.52 12.38
CA ASP A 61 -30.69 -16.41 12.55
C ASP A 61 -31.94 -15.90 11.83
N ALA A 62 -33.00 -16.73 11.80
CA ALA A 62 -34.28 -16.37 11.20
C ALA A 62 -34.99 -15.17 11.86
N ASP A 63 -34.61 -14.83 13.10
CA ASP A 63 -35.12 -13.67 13.85
C ASP A 63 -34.25 -12.41 13.63
N GLY A 64 -33.20 -12.49 12.79
CA GLY A 64 -32.29 -11.40 12.46
C GLY A 64 -31.18 -11.17 13.49
N LYS A 65 -30.99 -12.07 14.46
CA LYS A 65 -29.92 -11.98 15.45
C LYS A 65 -28.59 -12.42 14.84
N ILE A 66 -27.56 -11.62 15.08
CA ILE A 66 -26.21 -11.85 14.55
C ILE A 66 -25.32 -12.41 15.65
N ASP A 67 -24.76 -13.59 15.42
CA ASP A 67 -23.77 -14.21 16.30
C ASP A 67 -22.45 -14.42 15.52
N VAL A 68 -21.33 -14.00 16.10
CA VAL A 68 -20.00 -14.24 15.51
C VAL A 68 -19.62 -15.69 15.76
N VAL A 69 -19.48 -16.47 14.69
CA VAL A 69 -19.20 -17.92 14.77
C VAL A 69 -17.74 -18.26 14.44
N GLY A 70 -16.98 -17.33 13.88
CA GLY A 70 -15.56 -17.52 13.66
C GLY A 70 -14.83 -16.26 13.27
N GLU A 71 -13.58 -16.15 13.71
CA GLU A 71 -12.65 -15.09 13.32
C GLU A 71 -11.30 -15.71 13.01
N ARG A 72 -10.62 -15.17 11.99
CA ARG A 72 -9.23 -15.52 11.71
C ARG A 72 -8.47 -14.37 11.10
N ASP A 73 -7.20 -14.25 11.45
CA ASP A 73 -6.25 -13.43 10.73
C ASP A 73 -5.83 -14.11 9.43
N ILE A 74 -5.70 -13.34 8.36
CA ILE A 74 -5.19 -13.79 7.08
C ILE A 74 -3.72 -13.37 6.99
N ASN A 75 -2.84 -14.35 7.02
CA ASN A 75 -1.41 -14.11 6.80
C ASN A 75 -1.14 -14.00 5.29
N PRO A 76 -0.39 -12.98 4.85
CA PRO A 76 0.05 -12.88 3.46
C PRO A 76 0.87 -14.11 3.06
N ASP A 77 0.53 -14.71 1.92
CA ASP A 77 1.22 -15.84 1.30
C ASP A 77 2.35 -15.42 0.34
N PHE A 78 2.63 -14.12 0.27
CA PHE A 78 3.63 -13.52 -0.62
C PHE A 78 4.76 -12.83 0.16
N PRO A 79 5.96 -12.67 -0.45
CA PRO A 79 7.10 -12.04 0.20
C PRO A 79 6.82 -10.57 0.58
N ASP A 80 7.45 -10.12 1.65
CA ASP A 80 7.26 -8.78 2.21
C ASP A 80 7.45 -7.63 1.20
N VAL A 81 8.38 -7.80 0.24
CA VAL A 81 8.68 -6.80 -0.80
C VAL A 81 7.48 -6.52 -1.71
N HIS A 82 6.56 -7.49 -1.84
CA HIS A 82 5.32 -7.31 -2.60
C HIS A 82 4.19 -6.66 -1.78
N ARG A 83 4.40 -6.39 -0.48
CA ARG A 83 3.40 -5.78 0.40
C ARG A 83 3.31 -4.26 0.29
N SER A 84 4.22 -3.62 -0.43
CA SER A 84 4.17 -2.18 -0.68
C SER A 84 5.22 -1.80 -1.73
N ASP A 85 4.94 -0.76 -2.53
CA ASP A 85 5.92 -0.15 -3.43
C ASP A 85 6.75 0.95 -2.73
N TRP A 86 6.48 1.24 -1.45
CA TRP A 86 7.15 2.30 -0.66
C TRP A 86 8.68 2.22 -0.70
N TRP A 87 9.23 1.00 -0.75
CA TRP A 87 10.68 0.78 -0.75
C TRP A 87 11.38 1.25 -2.03
N LEU A 88 10.65 1.52 -3.12
CA LEU A 88 11.23 2.08 -4.35
C LEU A 88 11.67 3.54 -4.17
N SER A 89 10.88 4.32 -3.45
CA SER A 89 11.17 5.73 -3.17
C SER A 89 10.29 6.24 -1.99
N PRO A 90 10.76 6.07 -0.73
CA PRO A 90 10.00 6.51 0.43
C PRO A 90 9.58 7.99 0.38
N PRO A 91 10.42 8.95 -0.05
CA PRO A 91 10.00 10.35 -0.10
C PRO A 91 8.90 10.61 -1.14
N LEU A 92 8.94 9.95 -2.30
CA LEU A 92 7.88 10.11 -3.30
C LEU A 92 6.57 9.47 -2.85
N ASP A 93 6.63 8.33 -2.17
CA ASP A 93 5.43 7.70 -1.61
C ASP A 93 4.77 8.61 -0.56
N VAL A 94 5.56 9.25 0.31
CA VAL A 94 5.04 10.27 1.24
C VAL A 94 4.44 11.46 0.51
N LEU A 95 5.11 11.99 -0.52
CA LEU A 95 4.60 13.11 -1.32
C LEU A 95 3.30 12.76 -2.07
N ALA A 96 3.12 11.50 -2.45
CA ALA A 96 1.89 11.02 -3.08
C ALA A 96 0.76 10.76 -2.07
N THR A 97 1.10 10.27 -0.87
CA THR A 97 0.12 9.83 0.14
C THR A 97 -0.41 10.98 0.99
N VAL A 98 0.40 11.99 1.29
CA VAL A 98 -0.02 13.13 2.11
C VAL A 98 -1.22 13.89 1.51
N PRO A 99 -1.23 14.25 0.21
CA PRO A 99 -2.40 14.88 -0.41
C PRO A 99 -3.66 14.02 -0.31
N GLU A 100 -3.53 12.73 -0.62
CA GLU A 100 -4.62 11.74 -0.60
C GLU A 100 -5.31 11.60 0.77
N ALA A 101 -4.56 11.83 1.85
CA ALA A 101 -5.11 11.81 3.21
C ALA A 101 -5.62 13.16 3.69
N SER A 102 -5.09 14.26 3.16
CA SER A 102 -5.48 15.62 3.53
C SER A 102 -6.74 16.12 2.80
N LEU A 103 -7.02 15.56 1.63
CA LEU A 103 -8.19 15.92 0.83
C LEU A 103 -9.44 15.30 1.44
N ASP A 104 -10.42 16.15 1.76
CA ASP A 104 -11.76 15.70 2.11
C ASP A 104 -12.42 15.09 0.88
N LYS A 105 -12.54 13.75 0.89
CA LYS A 105 -13.15 12.98 -0.20
C LYS A 105 -14.66 12.84 -0.04
N GLY A 106 -15.28 13.55 0.91
CA GLY A 106 -16.69 13.40 1.24
C GLY A 106 -17.01 12.08 1.96
N PHE A 107 -15.99 11.37 2.44
CA PHE A 107 -16.14 10.19 3.29
C PHE A 107 -15.94 10.59 4.75
N ASN A 108 -16.95 10.35 5.57
CA ASN A 108 -16.99 10.74 6.98
C ASN A 108 -16.08 9.88 7.88
N TRP A 109 -15.31 8.95 7.30
CA TRP A 109 -14.48 8.01 8.03
C TRP A 109 -13.04 8.54 8.09
N PRO A 110 -12.45 8.71 9.29
CA PRO A 110 -11.06 9.13 9.41
C PRO A 110 -10.17 8.04 8.82
N LEU A 111 -9.55 8.32 7.68
CA LEU A 111 -8.58 7.41 7.09
C LEU A 111 -7.29 7.46 7.93
N PRO A 112 -6.85 6.36 8.55
CA PRO A 112 -5.60 6.35 9.28
C PRO A 112 -4.44 6.57 8.29
N LEU A 113 -3.80 7.74 8.35
CA LEU A 113 -2.60 7.99 7.55
C LEU A 113 -1.45 7.14 8.08
N ARG A 114 -1.00 6.17 7.29
CA ARG A 114 0.20 5.38 7.57
C ARG A 114 1.29 5.68 6.55
N LEU A 115 2.24 6.53 6.95
CA LEU A 115 3.37 6.93 6.10
C LEU A 115 4.54 5.93 6.10
N SER A 116 4.50 4.96 7.00
CA SER A 116 5.61 4.03 7.23
C SER A 116 5.14 2.58 7.16
N PRO A 117 5.88 1.70 6.48
CA PRO A 117 5.53 0.28 6.43
C PRO A 117 5.68 -0.38 7.81
N GLN A 118 4.82 -1.36 8.09
CA GLN A 118 4.89 -2.18 9.31
C GLN A 118 6.00 -3.23 9.28
N VAL A 119 6.57 -3.50 8.10
CA VAL A 119 7.46 -4.63 7.88
C VAL A 119 8.91 -4.14 7.79
N ASN A 120 9.76 -4.61 8.72
CA ASN A 120 11.15 -4.15 8.83
C ASN A 120 12.00 -4.43 7.59
N SER A 121 11.70 -5.51 6.85
CA SER A 121 12.40 -5.87 5.61
C SER A 121 12.26 -4.81 4.51
N LEU A 122 11.19 -4.00 4.54
CA LEU A 122 10.98 -2.92 3.57
C LEU A 122 11.95 -1.74 3.79
N TYR A 123 12.37 -1.47 5.02
CA TYR A 123 13.40 -0.45 5.29
C TYR A 123 14.76 -0.88 4.74
N LEU A 124 15.09 -2.17 4.87
CA LEU A 124 16.30 -2.72 4.29
C LEU A 124 16.26 -2.65 2.76
N ALA A 125 15.14 -3.04 2.15
CA ALA A 125 14.94 -2.93 0.71
C ALA A 125 15.10 -1.47 0.23
N ALA A 126 14.48 -0.51 0.93
CA ALA A 126 14.60 0.91 0.61
C ALA A 126 16.06 1.40 0.71
N ALA A 127 16.75 1.07 1.81
CA ALA A 127 18.15 1.44 2.00
C ALA A 127 19.04 0.87 0.89
N LEU A 128 18.82 -0.39 0.50
CA LEU A 128 19.56 -1.04 -0.58
C LEU A 128 19.30 -0.40 -1.94
N VAL A 129 18.04 -0.07 -2.26
CA VAL A 129 17.70 0.61 -3.53
C VAL A 129 18.28 2.01 -3.59
N LEU A 130 18.23 2.79 -2.51
CA LEU A 130 18.85 4.12 -2.44
C LEU A 130 20.38 4.02 -2.61
N ALA A 131 21.02 3.08 -1.92
CA ALA A 131 22.46 2.85 -2.02
C ALA A 131 22.87 2.41 -3.43
N LEU A 132 22.13 1.47 -4.02
CA LEU A 132 22.39 0.98 -5.38
C LEU A 132 22.18 2.09 -6.41
N SER A 133 21.10 2.86 -6.29
CA SER A 133 20.80 3.97 -7.19
C SER A 133 21.91 5.03 -7.16
N THR A 134 22.39 5.36 -5.96
CA THR A 134 23.50 6.31 -5.78
C THR A 134 24.82 5.77 -6.33
N ALA A 135 25.11 4.48 -6.11
CA ALA A 135 26.32 3.84 -6.63
C ALA A 135 26.32 3.81 -8.17
N VAL A 136 25.18 3.49 -8.79
CA VAL A 136 25.02 3.50 -10.24
C VAL A 136 25.13 4.93 -10.79
N ALA A 137 24.48 5.91 -10.15
CA ALA A 137 24.59 7.32 -10.54
C ALA A 137 26.05 7.81 -10.49
N TRP A 138 26.79 7.45 -9.44
CA TRP A 138 28.19 7.79 -9.32
C TRP A 138 29.05 7.14 -10.40
N TRP A 139 28.84 5.85 -10.67
CA TRP A 139 29.51 5.16 -11.77
C TRP A 139 29.18 5.77 -13.14
N TRP A 140 27.93 6.21 -13.33
CA TRP A 140 27.48 6.91 -14.54
C TRP A 140 28.21 8.24 -14.72
N LEU A 141 28.14 9.10 -13.70
CA LEU A 141 28.64 10.47 -13.69
C LEU A 141 30.17 10.58 -13.71
N ARG A 142 30.89 9.55 -13.25
CA ARG A 142 32.38 9.50 -13.30
C ARG A 142 32.95 9.72 -14.70
N ARG A 143 32.21 9.35 -15.74
CA ARG A 143 32.60 9.53 -17.15
C ARG A 143 31.92 10.72 -17.84
N ALA A 144 30.96 11.37 -17.18
CA ALA A 144 30.20 12.48 -17.77
C ALA A 144 30.98 13.80 -17.66
N ARG A 145 30.96 14.63 -18.71
CA ARG A 145 31.57 15.97 -18.70
C ARG A 145 30.66 17.00 -17.99
N LEU A 146 30.48 16.81 -16.69
CA LEU A 146 29.63 17.66 -15.85
C LEU A 146 30.45 18.42 -14.82
N SER A 147 30.00 19.64 -14.49
CA SER A 147 30.58 20.42 -13.39
C SER A 147 30.43 19.69 -12.05
N ALA A 148 31.35 19.97 -11.11
CA ALA A 148 31.35 19.32 -9.78
C ALA A 148 30.02 19.53 -9.04
N THR A 149 29.45 20.75 -9.12
CA THR A 149 28.16 21.09 -8.50
C THR A 149 27.02 20.24 -9.07
N ARG A 150 26.94 20.13 -10.40
CA ARG A 150 25.85 19.38 -11.06
C ARG A 150 25.93 17.88 -10.76
N ARG A 151 27.15 17.33 -10.68
CA ARG A 151 27.37 15.95 -10.20
C ARG A 151 26.91 15.78 -8.75
N GLY A 152 27.23 16.73 -7.88
CA GLY A 152 26.80 16.71 -6.48
C GLY A 152 25.28 16.72 -6.34
N VAL A 153 24.59 17.56 -7.09
CA VAL A 153 23.12 17.62 -7.12
C VAL A 153 22.52 16.27 -7.55
N TRP A 154 23.02 15.69 -8.65
CA TRP A 154 22.51 14.39 -9.11
C TRP A 154 22.72 13.26 -8.11
N LEU A 155 23.88 13.20 -7.47
CA LEU A 155 24.15 12.21 -6.42
C LEU A 155 23.24 12.40 -5.21
N ALA A 156 23.03 13.65 -4.78
CA ALA A 156 22.10 13.95 -3.69
C ALA A 156 20.66 13.56 -4.05
N SER A 157 20.21 13.86 -5.27
CA SER A 157 18.89 13.46 -5.75
C SER A 157 18.72 11.94 -5.77
N CYS A 158 19.72 11.18 -6.21
CA CYS A 158 19.67 9.71 -6.20
C CYS A 158 19.71 9.13 -4.77
N ALA A 159 20.44 9.75 -3.85
CA ALA A 159 20.49 9.33 -2.44
C ALA A 159 19.17 9.59 -1.71
N LEU A 160 18.43 10.65 -2.10
CA LEU A 160 17.14 10.99 -1.50
C LEU A 160 15.99 10.23 -2.17
N MET A 161 15.88 10.30 -3.50
CA MET A 161 14.71 9.81 -4.23
C MET A 161 14.89 8.39 -4.76
N GLY A 162 16.13 7.87 -4.86
CA GLY A 162 16.39 6.52 -5.34
C GLY A 162 16.25 6.36 -6.84
N LEU A 163 15.56 5.29 -7.23
CA LEU A 163 15.46 4.84 -8.62
C LEU A 163 14.84 5.90 -9.57
N PRO A 164 13.77 6.63 -9.19
CA PRO A 164 13.20 7.67 -10.06
C PRO A 164 14.18 8.80 -10.42
N ALA A 165 15.04 9.21 -9.49
CA ALA A 165 16.08 10.21 -9.77
C ALA A 165 17.19 9.62 -10.66
N LEU A 166 17.55 8.35 -10.48
CA LEU A 166 18.50 7.67 -11.37
C LEU A 166 17.97 7.60 -12.82
N LEU A 167 16.70 7.26 -13.00
CA LEU A 167 16.08 7.23 -14.32
C LEU A 167 16.05 8.63 -14.94
N SER A 168 15.73 9.65 -14.14
CA SER A 168 15.78 11.05 -14.57
C SER A 168 17.18 11.47 -14.99
N LEU A 169 18.22 11.02 -14.28
CA LEU A 169 19.62 11.26 -14.64
C LEU A 169 19.94 10.66 -16.02
N PHE A 170 19.53 9.41 -16.28
CA PHE A 170 19.80 8.77 -17.57
C PHE A 170 19.09 9.45 -18.74
N LEU A 171 17.88 9.98 -18.49
CA LEU A 171 17.09 10.69 -19.51
C LEU A 171 17.64 12.09 -19.79
N LEU A 172 18.05 12.83 -18.75
CA LEU A 172 18.46 14.23 -18.88
C LEU A 172 19.97 14.40 -19.14
N GLU A 173 20.80 13.45 -18.73
CA GLU A 173 22.24 13.43 -18.96
C GLU A 173 22.64 12.15 -19.71
N PRO A 174 22.20 12.01 -20.97
CA PRO A 174 22.61 10.88 -21.80
C PRO A 174 24.14 10.90 -21.92
N ARG A 175 24.76 9.72 -21.80
CA ARG A 175 26.17 9.59 -22.16
C ARG A 175 26.28 9.84 -23.66
N GLU A 176 27.12 10.79 -24.04
CA GLU A 176 27.57 10.90 -25.42
C GLU A 176 28.07 9.51 -25.83
N LEU A 177 27.37 8.87 -26.78
CA LEU A 177 27.86 7.67 -27.43
C LEU A 177 29.15 8.08 -28.10
N ALA A 178 30.26 7.45 -27.69
CA ALA A 178 31.52 7.60 -28.41
C ALA A 178 31.30 7.01 -29.81
N GLU A 179 31.07 7.89 -30.79
CA GLU A 179 31.29 7.59 -32.21
C GLU A 179 32.79 7.50 -32.50
#